data_AF-A0AAD7B818-F1
#
_entry.id   AF-A0AAD7B818-F1
#
_cell.length_a   1.000
_cell.length_b   1.000
_cell.length_c   1.000
_cell.angle_alpha   90.00
_cell.angle_beta   90.00
_cell.angle_gamma   90.00
#
_symmetry.space_group_name_H-M   'P 1'
#
loop_
_entity.id
_entity.type
_entity.pdbx_description
1 polymer ?
#
loop_
_entity_poly.entity_id
_entity_poly.type
_entity_poly.pdbx_seq_one_letter_code
_entity_poly.pdbx_strand_id
1 'polypeptide(L)'
;MKEIAVKEDWDDWPTLDQLDKLSRKADGLFHYATTALQWIEQQIDNIGRPYREKVFDEFAQSGIGQLKDLYKLILGAFDDPKQNTDTRKEQQLGFQHVVGTILVLEKPLTIDQIIALLGDIPRDAFDVIKFLRRFRSVLIPGTTASFEEATPQIHKSFRDYIIGVHAPAEFCILTGHAHMVTARSCMEVIVKAGIKPDPKQQDAVQQYSVDHWHQHLRKAVEEGATLEDKGMQKVFEQMAEDRVVNVWKGNFWQVFIDVAATGWGLLKEGTKEDKIQGLSDIVRKVKVVLFPFHIKLQSHWILSFIVFQIVWPSILFMTIDLLFFKPYRRIWNDGLLETWNQQPSTTLEVPHSVSGNPTPKY
;
A
#
# COMPACT_ATOMS: atom_id res chain seq x y z
N MET A 1 -34.43 4.93 -10.76
CA MET A 1 -34.77 3.71 -9.98
C MET A 1 -35.54 2.68 -10.79
N LYS A 2 -36.63 3.03 -11.48
CA LYS A 2 -37.29 2.10 -12.41
C LYS A 2 -36.35 1.51 -13.47
N GLU A 3 -35.49 2.34 -14.06
CA GLU A 3 -34.45 1.88 -15.01
C GLU A 3 -33.36 0.99 -14.39
N ILE A 4 -33.12 1.12 -13.07
CA ILE A 4 -32.15 0.27 -12.35
C ILE A 4 -32.80 -1.10 -12.09
N ALA A 5 -34.07 -1.13 -11.67
CA ALA A 5 -34.82 -2.37 -11.46
C ALA A 5 -34.99 -3.19 -12.75
N VAL A 6 -35.30 -2.54 -13.89
CA VAL A 6 -35.45 -3.21 -15.19
C VAL A 6 -34.14 -3.86 -15.66
N LYS A 7 -32.98 -3.36 -15.21
CA LYS A 7 -31.67 -3.92 -15.59
C LYS A 7 -31.30 -5.20 -14.84
N GLU A 8 -31.88 -5.43 -13.65
CA GLU A 8 -31.48 -6.51 -12.73
C GLU A 8 -32.43 -7.73 -12.77
N ASP A 9 -33.27 -7.88 -13.80
CA ASP A 9 -34.20 -9.02 -13.98
C ASP A 9 -35.21 -9.19 -12.81
N TRP A 10 -35.72 -8.04 -12.36
CA TRP A 10 -36.59 -7.89 -11.19
C TRP A 10 -38.08 -7.93 -11.59
N ASP A 11 -38.48 -8.97 -12.32
CA ASP A 11 -39.76 -9.01 -13.08
C ASP A 11 -41.03 -8.76 -12.24
N ASP A 12 -41.00 -8.98 -10.92
CA ASP A 12 -42.15 -8.74 -10.02
C ASP A 12 -41.81 -8.01 -8.69
N TRP A 13 -40.54 -7.66 -8.46
CA TRP A 13 -40.10 -7.08 -7.18
C TRP A 13 -38.83 -6.26 -7.38
N PRO A 14 -38.71 -5.04 -6.80
CA PRO A 14 -39.60 -4.39 -5.86
C PRO A 14 -40.78 -3.72 -6.58
N THR A 15 -41.90 -3.66 -5.86
CA THR A 15 -43.14 -3.06 -6.36
C THR A 15 -42.97 -1.56 -6.64
N LEU A 16 -43.86 -1.00 -7.47
CA LEU A 16 -43.84 0.44 -7.76
C LEU A 16 -43.97 1.32 -6.51
N ASP A 17 -44.74 0.89 -5.51
CA ASP A 17 -44.87 1.57 -4.22
C ASP A 17 -43.56 1.55 -3.42
N GLN A 18 -42.86 0.41 -3.42
CA GLN A 18 -41.55 0.27 -2.81
C GLN A 18 -40.51 1.18 -3.50
N LEU A 19 -40.51 1.23 -4.83
CA LEU A 19 -39.64 2.13 -5.58
C LEU A 19 -39.96 3.61 -5.29
N ASP A 20 -41.23 3.98 -5.13
CA ASP A 20 -41.65 5.34 -4.77
C ASP A 20 -41.18 5.71 -3.35
N LYS A 21 -41.33 4.80 -2.37
CA LYS A 21 -40.82 4.98 -1.00
C LYS A 21 -39.31 5.20 -0.96
N LEU A 22 -38.54 4.39 -1.69
CA LEU A 22 -37.10 4.59 -1.82
C LEU A 22 -36.78 5.93 -2.50
N SER A 23 -37.55 6.32 -3.53
CA SER A 23 -37.32 7.56 -4.27
C SER A 23 -37.52 8.79 -3.41
N ARG A 24 -38.55 8.79 -2.57
CA ARG A 24 -38.79 9.87 -1.60
C ARG A 24 -37.69 9.93 -0.54
N LYS A 25 -37.20 8.78 -0.06
CA LYS A 25 -36.07 8.72 0.89
C LYS A 25 -34.75 9.18 0.30
N ALA A 26 -34.53 8.90 -0.98
CA ALA A 26 -33.33 9.34 -1.67
C ALA A 26 -33.30 10.86 -1.84
N ASP A 27 -34.46 11.55 -1.83
CA ASP A 27 -34.58 13.00 -1.96
C ASP A 27 -33.74 13.58 -3.13
N GLY A 28 -33.78 12.88 -4.27
CA GLY A 28 -33.01 13.24 -5.46
C GLY A 28 -31.51 12.86 -5.43
N LEU A 29 -30.99 12.32 -4.32
CA LEU A 29 -29.62 11.83 -4.21
C LEU A 29 -29.47 10.49 -4.93
N PHE A 30 -29.02 10.53 -6.18
CA PHE A 30 -28.79 9.34 -6.99
C PHE A 30 -27.91 8.31 -6.29
N HIS A 31 -26.83 8.74 -5.63
CA HIS A 31 -25.92 7.85 -4.91
C HIS A 31 -26.59 7.15 -3.71
N TYR A 32 -27.49 7.85 -3.00
CA TYR A 32 -28.30 7.22 -1.95
C TYR A 32 -29.14 6.09 -2.53
N ALA A 33 -29.86 6.36 -3.62
CA ALA A 33 -30.73 5.39 -4.27
C ALA A 33 -29.96 4.15 -4.74
N THR A 34 -28.80 4.34 -5.39
CA THR A 34 -27.98 3.22 -5.86
C THR A 34 -27.40 2.40 -4.72
N THR A 35 -26.84 3.05 -3.69
CA THR A 35 -26.25 2.34 -2.55
C THR A 35 -27.31 1.63 -1.71
N ALA A 36 -28.50 2.22 -1.54
CA ALA A 36 -29.63 1.60 -0.86
C ALA A 36 -30.09 0.33 -1.59
N LEU A 37 -30.29 0.40 -2.92
CA LEU A 37 -30.70 -0.76 -3.72
C LEU A 37 -29.65 -1.88 -3.66
N GLN A 38 -28.37 -1.55 -3.86
CA GLN A 38 -27.29 -2.53 -3.78
C GLN A 38 -27.17 -3.15 -2.39
N TRP A 39 -27.38 -2.38 -1.31
CA TRP A 39 -27.37 -2.91 0.05
C TRP A 39 -28.56 -3.85 0.29
N ILE A 40 -29.77 -3.49 -0.15
CA ILE A 40 -30.96 -4.33 -0.03
C ILE A 40 -30.76 -5.66 -0.78
N GLU A 41 -30.33 -5.58 -2.04
CA GLU A 41 -30.04 -6.75 -2.88
C GLU A 41 -29.03 -7.68 -2.19
N GLN A 42 -27.95 -7.11 -1.68
CA GLN A 42 -26.93 -7.85 -0.96
C GLN A 42 -27.44 -8.50 0.33
N GLN A 43 -28.33 -7.85 1.08
CA GLN A 43 -28.97 -8.49 2.24
C GLN A 43 -29.87 -9.65 1.83
N ILE A 44 -30.57 -9.51 0.69
CA ILE A 44 -31.42 -10.57 0.13
C ILE A 44 -30.58 -11.76 -0.31
N ASP A 45 -29.43 -11.54 -0.93
CA ASP A 45 -28.52 -12.63 -1.32
C ASP A 45 -27.95 -13.36 -0.10
N ASN A 46 -27.68 -12.64 0.99
CA ASN A 46 -27.14 -13.23 2.22
C ASN A 46 -28.17 -14.03 3.03
N ILE A 47 -29.42 -13.54 3.11
CA ILE A 47 -30.47 -14.11 3.98
C ILE A 47 -31.42 -15.03 3.19
N GLY A 48 -31.51 -14.81 1.88
CA GLY A 48 -32.34 -15.55 0.92
C GLY A 48 -33.56 -14.75 0.43
N ARG A 49 -33.94 -14.97 -0.83
CA ARG A 49 -35.10 -14.35 -1.51
C ARG A 49 -36.43 -14.37 -0.72
N PRO A 50 -36.78 -15.40 0.07
CA PRO A 50 -38.02 -15.40 0.85
C PRO A 50 -38.15 -14.23 1.85
N TYR A 51 -37.04 -13.61 2.24
CA TYR A 51 -37.01 -12.51 3.21
C TYR A 51 -36.99 -11.11 2.58
N ARG A 52 -37.14 -11.00 1.25
CA ARG A 52 -37.03 -9.72 0.52
C ARG A 52 -37.97 -8.63 1.01
N GLU A 53 -39.22 -8.98 1.33
CA GLU A 53 -40.19 -8.01 1.87
C GLU A 53 -39.78 -7.51 3.24
N LYS A 54 -39.32 -8.43 4.11
CA LYS A 54 -38.83 -8.08 5.45
C LYS A 54 -37.61 -7.16 5.38
N VAL A 55 -36.61 -7.48 4.55
CA VAL A 55 -35.42 -6.65 4.35
C VAL A 55 -35.81 -5.26 3.86
N PHE A 56 -36.72 -5.19 2.88
CA PHE A 56 -37.22 -3.93 2.37
C PHE A 56 -37.95 -3.12 3.43
N ASP A 57 -38.87 -3.74 4.17
CA ASP A 57 -39.66 -3.07 5.21
C ASP A 57 -38.78 -2.57 6.36
N GLU A 58 -37.80 -3.37 6.80
CA GLU A 58 -36.82 -2.95 7.80
C GLU A 58 -36.02 -1.74 7.30
N PHE A 59 -35.58 -1.75 6.04
CA PHE A 59 -34.91 -0.59 5.44
C PHE A 59 -35.84 0.62 5.28
N ALA A 60 -37.08 0.42 4.85
CA ALA A 60 -38.05 1.50 4.65
C ALA A 60 -38.49 2.14 5.99
N GLN A 61 -38.60 1.34 7.04
CA GLN A 61 -38.93 1.80 8.39
C GLN A 61 -37.72 2.36 9.12
N SER A 62 -36.50 1.99 8.72
CA SER A 62 -35.29 2.64 9.22
C SER A 62 -35.42 4.14 8.96
N GLY A 63 -35.21 5.00 9.97
CA GLY A 63 -35.30 6.45 9.87
C GLY A 63 -34.23 7.09 8.96
N ILE A 64 -33.62 6.30 8.09
CA ILE A 64 -32.57 6.68 7.16
C ILE A 64 -33.21 7.51 6.05
N GLY A 65 -32.94 8.80 6.10
CA GLY A 65 -33.28 9.78 5.06
C GLY A 65 -32.09 10.65 4.66
N GLN A 66 -30.91 10.42 5.27
CA GLN A 66 -29.67 11.10 4.91
C GLN A 66 -28.60 10.07 4.57
N LEU A 67 -27.75 10.41 3.61
CA LEU A 67 -26.66 9.54 3.13
C LEU A 67 -25.72 9.08 4.24
N LYS A 68 -25.46 9.94 5.24
CA LYS A 68 -24.66 9.59 6.42
C LYS A 68 -25.29 8.47 7.25
N ASP A 69 -26.61 8.44 7.35
CA ASP A 69 -27.33 7.44 8.15
C ASP A 69 -27.36 6.10 7.40
N LEU A 70 -27.35 6.14 6.07
CA LEU A 70 -27.16 4.95 5.22
C LEU A 70 -25.76 4.35 5.41
N TYR A 71 -24.72 5.18 5.46
CA TYR A 71 -23.36 4.70 5.76
C TYR A 71 -23.26 4.13 7.17
N LYS A 72 -23.90 4.75 8.17
CA LYS A 72 -23.98 4.19 9.52
C LYS A 72 -24.67 2.83 9.54
N LEU A 73 -25.75 2.65 8.77
CA LEU A 73 -26.41 1.35 8.66
C LEU A 73 -25.47 0.30 8.06
N ILE A 74 -24.77 0.64 6.98
CA ILE A 74 -23.84 -0.28 6.30
C ILE A 74 -22.69 -0.69 7.24
N LEU A 75 -22.08 0.28 7.93
CA LEU A 75 -21.02 0.02 8.91
C LEU A 75 -21.55 -0.71 10.16
N GLY A 76 -22.73 -0.34 10.63
CA GLY A 76 -23.38 -0.98 11.78
C GLY A 76 -23.83 -2.41 11.51
N ALA A 77 -24.10 -2.77 10.26
CA ALA A 77 -24.29 -4.17 9.90
C ALA A 77 -22.99 -4.96 10.16
N PHE A 78 -21.84 -4.38 9.84
CA PHE A 78 -20.54 -5.02 10.06
C PHE A 78 -20.21 -5.20 11.54
N ASP A 79 -20.63 -4.26 12.37
CA ASP A 79 -20.39 -4.25 13.81
C ASP A 79 -21.47 -5.05 14.59
N ASP A 80 -21.16 -6.27 15.04
CA ASP A 80 -22.08 -7.04 15.89
C ASP A 80 -21.85 -6.71 17.37
N PRO A 81 -22.81 -6.03 18.05
CA PRO A 81 -22.64 -5.64 19.44
C PRO A 81 -22.61 -6.82 20.42
N LYS A 82 -23.02 -8.02 19.98
CA LYS A 82 -23.02 -9.24 20.79
C LYS A 82 -21.68 -9.98 20.74
N GLN A 83 -20.77 -9.60 19.84
CA GLN A 83 -19.44 -10.18 19.79
C GLN A 83 -18.57 -9.73 20.97
N ASN A 84 -17.61 -10.57 21.35
CA ASN A 84 -16.61 -10.22 22.34
C ASN A 84 -15.81 -8.98 21.87
N THR A 85 -15.40 -8.14 22.82
CA THR A 85 -14.65 -6.90 22.59
C THR A 85 -13.37 -7.12 21.79
N ASP A 86 -12.68 -8.24 22.01
CA ASP A 86 -11.42 -8.54 21.31
C ASP A 86 -11.67 -8.86 19.84
N THR A 87 -12.64 -9.72 19.53
CA THR A 87 -13.06 -10.05 18.16
C THR A 87 -13.57 -8.81 17.41
N ARG A 88 -14.33 -7.95 18.09
CA ARG A 88 -14.81 -6.69 17.54
C ARG A 88 -13.65 -5.76 17.19
N LYS A 89 -12.63 -5.66 18.06
CA LYS A 89 -11.43 -4.86 17.81
C LYS A 89 -10.62 -5.38 16.63
N GLU A 90 -10.46 -6.70 16.50
CA GLU A 90 -9.81 -7.32 15.34
C GLU A 90 -10.56 -7.03 14.04
N GLN A 91 -11.89 -7.08 14.06
CA GLN A 91 -12.71 -6.70 12.91
C GLN A 91 -12.56 -5.21 12.53
N GLN A 92 -12.47 -4.33 13.52
CA GLN A 92 -12.24 -2.90 13.28
C GLN A 92 -10.85 -2.64 12.69
N LEU A 93 -9.82 -3.29 13.22
CA LEU A 93 -8.45 -3.20 12.67
C LEU A 93 -8.40 -3.75 11.24
N GLY A 94 -9.04 -4.88 10.97
CA GLY A 94 -9.13 -5.43 9.62
C GLY A 94 -9.91 -4.52 8.65
N PHE A 95 -11.00 -3.88 9.11
CA PHE A 95 -11.69 -2.86 8.33
C PHE A 95 -10.74 -1.71 7.96
N GLN A 96 -10.02 -1.15 8.95
CA GLN A 96 -9.11 -0.04 8.74
C GLN A 96 -7.95 -0.41 7.79
N HIS A 97 -7.44 -1.63 7.91
CA HIS A 97 -6.38 -2.15 7.05
C HIS A 97 -6.87 -2.30 5.61
N VAL A 98 -7.98 -3.00 5.38
CA VAL A 98 -8.49 -3.27 4.03
C VAL A 98 -8.98 -1.98 3.36
N VAL A 99 -9.88 -1.24 4.01
CA VAL A 99 -10.48 -0.02 3.43
C VAL A 99 -9.44 1.09 3.34
N GLY A 100 -8.58 1.22 4.35
CA GLY A 100 -7.46 2.15 4.32
C GLY A 100 -6.54 1.88 3.14
N THR A 101 -6.13 0.61 2.94
CA THR A 101 -5.31 0.22 1.79
C THR A 101 -5.96 0.61 0.48
N ILE A 102 -7.22 0.23 0.26
CA ILE A 102 -7.96 0.56 -0.98
C ILE A 102 -8.00 2.08 -1.20
N LEU A 103 -8.21 2.85 -0.14
CA LEU A 103 -8.31 4.31 -0.20
C LEU A 103 -7.02 4.98 -0.66
N VAL A 104 -5.86 4.42 -0.29
CA VAL A 104 -4.55 5.03 -0.53
C VAL A 104 -3.77 4.43 -1.69
N LEU A 105 -4.33 3.46 -2.42
CA LEU A 105 -3.69 2.85 -3.59
C LEU A 105 -3.28 3.93 -4.62
N GLU A 106 -2.04 3.86 -5.12
CA GLU A 106 -1.56 4.76 -6.19
C GLU A 106 -2.14 4.40 -7.56
N LYS A 107 -2.50 3.13 -7.74
CA LYS A 107 -3.11 2.57 -8.94
C LYS A 107 -4.22 1.60 -8.53
N PRO A 108 -5.35 1.58 -9.24
CA PRO A 108 -6.40 0.62 -8.94
C PRO A 108 -5.91 -0.82 -9.10
N LEU A 109 -6.22 -1.66 -8.12
CA LEU A 109 -5.94 -3.10 -8.12
C LEU A 109 -7.27 -3.88 -8.15
N THR A 110 -7.26 -5.08 -8.75
CA THR A 110 -8.42 -5.99 -8.66
C THR A 110 -8.56 -6.55 -7.24
N ILE A 111 -9.71 -7.14 -6.92
CA ILE A 111 -9.92 -7.77 -5.60
C ILE A 111 -8.88 -8.86 -5.34
N ASP A 112 -8.59 -9.72 -6.31
CA ASP A 112 -7.56 -10.76 -6.16
C ASP A 112 -6.19 -10.16 -5.84
N GLN A 113 -5.84 -9.07 -6.53
CA GLN A 113 -4.59 -8.36 -6.31
C GLN A 113 -4.53 -7.70 -4.92
N ILE A 114 -5.65 -7.15 -4.43
CA ILE A 114 -5.77 -6.60 -3.08
C ILE A 114 -5.64 -7.70 -2.03
N ILE A 115 -6.27 -8.86 -2.23
CA ILE A 115 -6.15 -10.00 -1.31
C ILE A 115 -4.70 -10.48 -1.24
N ALA A 116 -4.01 -10.55 -2.38
CA ALA A 116 -2.61 -10.93 -2.44
C ALA A 116 -1.70 -9.88 -1.78
N LEU A 117 -1.98 -8.58 -1.96
CA LEU A 117 -1.26 -7.49 -1.28
C LEU A 117 -1.42 -7.58 0.23
N LEU A 118 -2.65 -7.83 0.70
CA LEU A 118 -3.03 -7.96 2.10
C LEU A 118 -2.77 -9.36 2.66
N GLY A 119 -1.88 -10.13 2.03
CA GLY A 119 -1.50 -11.48 2.46
C GLY A 119 -0.71 -11.52 3.77
N ASP A 120 -0.53 -10.38 4.44
CA ASP A 120 -0.02 -10.23 5.80
C ASP A 120 -1.12 -10.38 6.87
N ILE A 121 -2.40 -10.22 6.48
CA ILE A 121 -3.55 -10.45 7.34
C ILE A 121 -3.82 -11.96 7.45
N PRO A 122 -3.78 -12.56 8.66
CA PRO A 122 -4.14 -13.96 8.84
C PRO A 122 -5.62 -14.20 8.51
N ARG A 123 -5.93 -15.22 7.69
CA ARG A 123 -7.31 -15.51 7.24
C ARG A 123 -8.26 -15.87 8.39
N ASP A 124 -7.72 -16.45 9.45
CA ASP A 124 -8.42 -16.80 10.69
C ASP A 124 -8.72 -15.57 11.55
N ALA A 125 -7.90 -14.53 11.47
CA ALA A 125 -8.13 -13.25 12.14
C ALA A 125 -9.14 -12.38 11.38
N PHE A 126 -9.05 -12.33 10.05
CA PHE A 126 -9.94 -11.51 9.24
C PHE A 126 -10.13 -12.05 7.81
N ASP A 127 -11.37 -12.36 7.46
CA ASP A 127 -11.73 -12.84 6.12
C ASP A 127 -11.95 -11.65 5.16
N VAL A 128 -10.87 -11.26 4.47
CA VAL A 128 -10.87 -10.15 3.49
C VAL A 128 -11.87 -10.38 2.36
N ILE A 129 -12.04 -11.62 1.90
CA ILE A 129 -12.97 -11.93 0.79
C ILE A 129 -14.40 -11.70 1.24
N LYS A 130 -14.79 -12.28 2.38
CA LYS A 130 -16.12 -12.11 2.95
C LYS A 130 -16.40 -10.64 3.27
N PHE A 131 -15.39 -9.93 3.78
CA PHE A 131 -15.46 -8.49 4.02
C PHE A 131 -15.76 -7.70 2.74
N LEU A 132 -14.95 -7.86 1.69
CA LEU A 132 -15.12 -7.13 0.43
C LEU A 132 -16.46 -7.47 -0.23
N ARG A 133 -16.91 -8.73 -0.15
CA ARG A 133 -18.25 -9.14 -0.60
C ARG A 133 -19.34 -8.42 0.16
N ARG A 134 -19.17 -8.22 1.47
CA ARG A 134 -20.11 -7.52 2.36
C ARG A 134 -20.12 -6.00 2.18
N PHE A 135 -19.04 -5.41 1.70
CA PHE A 135 -18.96 -3.96 1.43
C PHE A 135 -19.09 -3.61 -0.05
N ARG A 136 -19.52 -4.56 -0.89
CA ARG A 136 -19.69 -4.38 -2.34
C ARG A 136 -20.48 -3.11 -2.70
N SER A 137 -21.57 -2.83 -1.99
CA SER A 137 -22.45 -1.66 -2.22
C SER A 137 -21.79 -0.28 -2.07
N VAL A 138 -20.62 -0.21 -1.41
CA VAL A 138 -19.86 1.05 -1.22
C VAL A 138 -18.43 1.00 -1.77
N LEU A 139 -17.92 -0.19 -2.05
CA LEU A 139 -16.56 -0.40 -2.56
C LEU A 139 -16.52 -0.78 -4.04
N ILE A 140 -17.58 -1.30 -4.64
CA ILE A 140 -17.54 -1.83 -6.01
C ILE A 140 -18.72 -1.26 -6.80
N PRO A 141 -18.48 -0.34 -7.74
CA PRO A 141 -19.54 0.20 -8.57
C PRO A 141 -20.06 -0.87 -9.55
N GLY A 142 -21.39 -1.05 -9.61
CA GLY A 142 -22.07 -1.88 -10.61
C GLY A 142 -22.08 -3.40 -10.39
N THR A 143 -22.76 -4.09 -11.30
CA THR A 143 -23.19 -5.51 -11.18
C THR A 143 -22.52 -6.48 -12.17
N THR A 144 -21.59 -6.06 -13.05
CA THR A 144 -21.27 -6.84 -14.27
C THR A 144 -19.81 -7.28 -14.46
N ALA A 145 -19.10 -7.69 -13.41
CA ALA A 145 -17.84 -8.44 -13.53
C ALA A 145 -17.80 -9.57 -12.49
N SER A 146 -17.01 -10.62 -12.73
CA SER A 146 -16.65 -11.57 -11.66
C SER A 146 -16.10 -10.78 -10.48
N PHE A 147 -16.46 -11.17 -9.25
CA PHE A 147 -16.11 -10.39 -8.05
C PHE A 147 -14.59 -10.23 -7.94
N GLU A 148 -13.87 -11.30 -8.26
CA GLU A 148 -12.43 -11.43 -8.22
C GLU A 148 -11.70 -10.45 -9.17
N GLU A 149 -12.25 -10.20 -10.36
CA GLU A 149 -11.71 -9.27 -11.37
C GLU A 149 -12.15 -7.82 -11.14
N ALA A 150 -13.13 -7.58 -10.27
CA ALA A 150 -13.61 -6.23 -10.01
C ALA A 150 -12.50 -5.38 -9.38
N THR A 151 -12.44 -4.12 -9.79
CA THR A 151 -11.56 -3.11 -9.19
C THR A 151 -12.36 -2.29 -8.18
N PRO A 152 -12.07 -2.37 -6.87
CA PRO A 152 -12.76 -1.55 -5.90
C PRO A 152 -12.56 -0.06 -6.18
N GLN A 153 -13.65 0.69 -6.18
CA GLN A 153 -13.67 2.15 -6.26
C GLN A 153 -14.56 2.68 -5.14
N ILE A 154 -13.93 3.36 -4.19
CA ILE A 154 -14.64 4.01 -3.10
C ILE A 154 -15.32 5.26 -3.67
N HIS A 155 -16.65 5.32 -3.60
CA HIS A 155 -17.36 6.52 -4.02
C HIS A 155 -16.94 7.72 -3.15
N LYS A 156 -16.77 8.89 -3.79
CA LYS A 156 -16.24 10.10 -3.13
C LYS A 156 -16.97 10.44 -1.83
N SER A 157 -18.30 10.38 -1.79
CA SER A 157 -19.05 10.70 -0.57
C SER A 157 -18.84 9.68 0.56
N PHE A 158 -18.59 8.40 0.24
CA PHE A 158 -18.26 7.41 1.25
C PHE A 158 -16.82 7.62 1.75
N ARG A 159 -15.89 7.93 0.84
CA ARG A 159 -14.52 8.35 1.18
C ARG A 159 -14.54 9.53 2.16
N ASP A 160 -15.22 10.62 1.79
CA ASP A 160 -15.31 11.84 2.58
C ASP A 160 -15.96 11.57 3.95
N TYR A 161 -16.88 10.61 4.03
CA TYR A 161 -17.49 10.19 5.28
C TYR A 161 -16.50 9.46 6.18
N ILE A 162 -15.80 8.42 5.70
CA ILE A 162 -14.92 7.57 6.52
C ILE A 162 -13.60 8.24 6.92
N ILE A 163 -13.16 9.29 6.23
CA ILE A 163 -12.02 10.12 6.66
C ILE A 163 -12.45 11.32 7.53
N GLY A 164 -13.75 11.59 7.60
CA GLY A 164 -14.30 12.77 8.23
C GLY A 164 -14.69 12.56 9.70
N VAL A 165 -14.90 13.68 10.40
CA VAL A 165 -15.33 13.72 11.81
C VAL A 165 -16.71 13.10 12.08
N HIS A 166 -17.44 12.73 11.04
CA HIS A 166 -18.78 12.16 11.13
C HIS A 166 -18.78 10.63 11.16
N ALA A 167 -17.68 9.98 10.77
CA ALA A 167 -17.53 8.55 10.94
C ALA A 167 -17.43 8.20 12.44
N PRO A 168 -18.01 7.06 12.87
CA PRO A 168 -17.67 6.48 14.17
C PRO A 168 -16.15 6.29 14.26
N ALA A 169 -15.58 6.53 15.44
CA ALA A 169 -14.12 6.52 15.63
C ALA A 169 -13.49 5.20 15.19
N GLU A 170 -14.19 4.09 15.42
CA GLU A 170 -13.80 2.74 15.02
C GLU A 170 -13.74 2.52 13.50
N PHE A 171 -14.48 3.31 12.71
CA PHE A 171 -14.53 3.24 11.25
C PHE A 171 -13.83 4.41 10.57
N CYS A 172 -13.22 5.31 11.35
CA CYS A 172 -12.46 6.42 10.83
C CYS A 172 -11.14 5.92 10.24
N ILE A 173 -10.84 6.30 9.01
CA ILE A 173 -9.57 5.99 8.35
C ILE A 173 -8.62 7.18 8.50
N LEU A 174 -7.52 6.95 9.21
CA LEU A 174 -6.38 7.88 9.22
C LEU A 174 -5.48 7.56 8.03
N THR A 175 -5.40 8.48 7.08
CA THR A 175 -4.70 8.27 5.79
C THR A 175 -3.21 8.00 5.98
N GLY A 176 -2.54 8.68 6.92
CA GLY A 176 -1.14 8.42 7.23
C GLY A 176 -0.91 7.00 7.74
N HIS A 177 -1.81 6.50 8.60
CA HIS A 177 -1.76 5.11 9.07
C HIS A 177 -2.03 4.12 7.93
N ALA A 178 -3.03 4.40 7.08
CA ALA A 178 -3.32 3.57 5.91
C ALA A 178 -2.13 3.48 4.95
N HIS A 179 -1.44 4.59 4.70
CA HIS A 179 -0.19 4.62 3.93
C HIS A 179 0.91 3.80 4.58
N MET A 180 1.09 3.89 5.91
CA MET A 180 2.09 3.09 6.64
C MET A 180 1.84 1.59 6.50
N VAL A 181 0.59 1.18 6.73
CA VAL A 181 0.14 -0.21 6.62
C VAL A 181 0.31 -0.72 5.18
N THR A 182 -0.08 0.08 4.18
CA THR A 182 0.08 -0.30 2.77
C THR A 182 1.55 -0.43 2.38
N ALA A 183 2.42 0.47 2.87
CA ALA A 183 3.87 0.38 2.66
C ALA A 183 4.43 -0.93 3.21
N ARG A 184 4.00 -1.30 4.43
CA ARG A 184 4.40 -2.57 5.06
C ARG A 184 3.93 -3.77 4.24
N SER A 185 2.66 -3.84 3.86
CA SER A 185 2.13 -4.94 3.02
C SER A 185 2.91 -5.07 1.70
N CYS A 186 3.23 -3.95 1.04
CA CYS A 186 4.08 -3.95 -0.16
C CYS A 186 5.48 -4.54 0.11
N MET A 187 6.15 -4.10 1.18
CA MET A 187 7.46 -4.62 1.54
C MET A 187 7.41 -6.11 1.88
N GLU A 188 6.36 -6.59 2.54
CA GLU A 188 6.19 -8.02 2.82
C GLU A 188 6.04 -8.86 1.55
N VAL A 189 5.34 -8.35 0.53
CA VAL A 189 5.28 -8.97 -0.81
C VAL A 189 6.68 -9.06 -1.43
N ILE A 190 7.46 -7.97 -1.37
CA ILE A 190 8.82 -7.90 -1.92
C ILE A 190 9.76 -8.87 -1.19
N VAL A 191 9.69 -8.93 0.14
CA VAL A 191 10.48 -9.85 0.97
C VAL A 191 10.13 -11.31 0.61
N LYS A 192 8.84 -11.64 0.49
CA LYS A 192 8.39 -12.98 0.08
C LYS A 192 8.96 -13.36 -1.29
N ALA A 193 8.92 -12.45 -2.26
CA ALA A 193 9.48 -12.66 -3.60
C ALA A 193 11.01 -12.86 -3.60
N GLY A 194 11.74 -12.19 -2.68
CA GLY A 194 13.18 -12.38 -2.51
C GLY A 194 13.57 -13.72 -1.86
N ILE A 195 12.69 -14.28 -1.02
CA ILE A 195 12.90 -15.58 -0.36
C ILE A 195 12.51 -16.75 -1.28
N LYS A 196 11.39 -16.61 -2.01
CA LYS A 196 10.87 -17.61 -2.93
C LYS A 196 10.64 -16.96 -4.29
N PRO A 197 11.69 -16.75 -5.09
CA PRO A 197 11.53 -16.21 -6.43
C PRO A 197 10.75 -17.19 -7.29
N ASP A 198 9.56 -16.79 -7.75
CA ASP A 198 8.81 -17.52 -8.77
C ASP A 198 9.08 -16.91 -10.15
N PRO A 199 9.89 -17.56 -11.01
CA PRO A 199 10.23 -17.04 -12.33
C PRO A 199 9.04 -16.98 -13.31
N LYS A 200 7.87 -17.52 -12.94
CA LYS A 200 6.64 -17.48 -13.76
C LYS A 200 5.59 -16.49 -13.26
N GLN A 201 5.80 -15.84 -12.12
CA GLN A 201 4.86 -14.92 -11.50
C GLN A 201 5.56 -13.64 -11.05
N GLN A 202 5.83 -12.75 -12.00
CA GLN A 202 5.83 -11.32 -11.66
C GLN A 202 4.37 -10.86 -11.72
N ASP A 203 3.64 -11.15 -10.64
CA ASP A 203 2.26 -10.73 -10.48
C ASP A 203 2.20 -9.19 -10.45
N ALA A 204 1.13 -8.62 -10.99
CA ALA A 204 0.83 -7.20 -10.93
C ALA A 204 0.94 -6.63 -9.50
N VAL A 205 0.67 -7.44 -8.47
CA VAL A 205 0.86 -7.08 -7.05
C VAL A 205 2.33 -6.88 -6.70
N GLN A 206 3.21 -7.77 -7.15
CA GLN A 206 4.64 -7.61 -6.93
C GLN A 206 5.17 -6.37 -7.64
N GLN A 207 4.73 -6.13 -8.88
CA GLN A 207 5.11 -4.94 -9.62
C GLN A 207 4.62 -3.67 -8.92
N TYR A 208 3.35 -3.63 -8.51
CA TYR A 208 2.79 -2.54 -7.71
C TYR A 208 3.62 -2.29 -6.44
N SER A 209 3.94 -3.37 -5.72
CA SER A 209 4.69 -3.30 -4.47
C SER A 209 6.07 -2.67 -4.69
N VAL A 210 6.81 -3.13 -5.71
CA VAL A 210 8.14 -2.58 -6.07
C VAL A 210 8.06 -1.11 -6.46
N ASP A 211 7.02 -0.71 -7.19
CA ASP A 211 6.88 0.63 -7.73
C ASP A 211 6.42 1.67 -6.68
N HIS A 212 5.72 1.25 -5.62
CA HIS A 212 4.96 2.17 -4.77
C HIS A 212 5.23 2.09 -3.26
N TRP A 213 5.93 1.06 -2.76
CA TRP A 213 6.18 0.91 -1.31
C TRP A 213 6.83 2.16 -0.68
N HIS A 214 7.80 2.77 -1.37
CA HIS A 214 8.56 3.92 -0.88
C HIS A 214 7.73 5.21 -0.89
N GLN A 215 6.79 5.33 -1.84
CA GLN A 215 5.86 6.46 -1.91
C GLN A 215 4.86 6.42 -0.76
N HIS A 216 4.30 5.24 -0.48
CA HIS A 216 3.43 5.05 0.66
C HIS A 216 4.15 5.34 1.98
N LEU A 217 5.38 4.85 2.14
CA LEU A 217 6.18 5.13 3.33
C LEU A 217 6.40 6.65 3.53
N ARG A 218 6.75 7.36 2.46
CA ARG A 218 6.94 8.82 2.51
C ARG A 218 5.65 9.54 2.88
N LYS A 219 4.54 9.25 2.20
CA LYS A 219 3.23 9.88 2.47
C LYS A 219 2.75 9.59 3.89
N ALA A 220 3.02 8.39 4.42
CA ALA A 220 2.67 8.04 5.79
C ALA A 220 3.29 9.02 6.80
N VAL A 221 4.58 9.30 6.65
CA VAL A 221 5.31 10.23 7.53
C VAL A 221 4.91 11.69 7.26
N GLU A 222 4.74 12.09 6.00
CA GLU A 222 4.23 13.43 5.65
C GLU A 222 2.86 13.72 6.29
N GLU A 223 2.05 12.68 6.49
CA GLU A 223 0.74 12.75 7.14
C GLU A 223 0.78 12.41 8.66
N GLY A 224 1.97 12.38 9.26
CA GLY A 224 2.16 12.28 10.71
C GLY A 224 2.09 10.87 11.29
N ALA A 225 2.21 9.82 10.48
CA ALA A 225 2.32 8.45 10.98
C ALA A 225 3.72 8.18 11.56
N THR A 226 3.76 7.42 12.66
CA THR A 226 4.99 7.07 13.37
C THR A 226 5.46 5.64 13.03
N LEU A 227 6.77 5.37 13.20
CA LEU A 227 7.38 4.04 13.00
C LEU A 227 7.31 3.12 14.23
N GLU A 228 6.22 3.17 15.00
CA GLU A 228 6.12 2.41 16.26
C GLU A 228 5.75 0.93 16.08
N ASP A 229 5.38 0.52 14.86
CA ASP A 229 5.08 -0.86 14.53
C ASP A 229 6.36 -1.73 14.54
N LYS A 230 6.44 -2.66 15.50
CA LYS A 230 7.54 -3.65 15.57
C LYS A 230 7.64 -4.51 14.32
N GLY A 231 6.52 -4.78 13.64
CA GLY A 231 6.50 -5.47 12.36
C GLY A 231 7.25 -4.69 11.28
N MET A 232 7.13 -3.36 11.28
CA MET A 232 7.81 -2.51 10.31
C MET A 232 9.34 -2.58 10.44
N GLN A 233 9.87 -2.58 11.66
CA GLN A 233 11.33 -2.67 11.90
C GLN A 233 11.93 -3.95 11.33
N LYS A 234 11.29 -5.09 11.62
CA LYS A 234 11.69 -6.39 11.08
C LYS A 234 11.66 -6.39 9.56
N VAL A 235 10.64 -5.79 8.95
CA VAL A 235 10.50 -5.72 7.49
C VAL A 235 11.60 -4.84 6.88
N PHE A 236 12.00 -3.74 7.53
CA PHE A 236 13.14 -2.94 7.06
C PHE A 236 14.46 -3.71 7.04
N GLU A 237 14.74 -4.47 8.11
CA GLU A 237 15.93 -5.33 8.17
C GLU A 237 15.95 -6.32 7.00
N GLN A 238 14.80 -6.94 6.71
CA GLN A 238 14.65 -7.88 5.59
C GLN A 238 14.77 -7.19 4.22
N MET A 239 14.24 -5.97 4.07
CA MET A 239 14.34 -5.17 2.85
C MET A 239 15.79 -4.83 2.47
N ALA A 240 16.69 -4.78 3.46
CA ALA A 240 18.12 -4.54 3.25
C ALA A 240 18.92 -5.81 2.89
N GLU A 241 18.33 -7.00 2.92
CA GLU A 241 19.02 -8.23 2.51
C GLU A 241 19.28 -8.25 0.99
N ASP A 242 20.46 -8.72 0.56
CA ASP A 242 20.85 -8.65 -0.86
C ASP A 242 19.87 -9.37 -1.80
N ARG A 243 19.27 -10.49 -1.35
CA ARG A 243 18.25 -11.21 -2.10
C ARG A 243 16.98 -10.39 -2.31
N VAL A 244 16.61 -9.56 -1.34
CA VAL A 244 15.42 -8.70 -1.41
C VAL A 244 15.71 -7.44 -2.21
N VAL A 245 16.89 -6.82 -2.01
CA VAL A 245 17.38 -5.69 -2.83
C VAL A 245 17.33 -6.01 -4.33
N ASN A 246 17.69 -7.25 -4.71
CA ASN A 246 17.64 -7.68 -6.10
C ASN A 246 16.23 -7.67 -6.72
N VAL A 247 15.16 -7.70 -5.91
CA VAL A 247 13.77 -7.63 -6.36
C VAL A 247 13.36 -6.20 -6.70
N TRP A 248 13.71 -5.23 -5.86
CA TRP A 248 13.22 -3.86 -5.97
C TRP A 248 14.24 -2.86 -6.55
N LYS A 249 15.48 -3.29 -6.84
CA LYS A 249 16.53 -2.44 -7.42
C LYS A 249 16.21 -1.81 -8.77
N GLY A 250 15.12 -2.17 -9.45
CA GLY A 250 14.72 -1.58 -10.74
C GLY A 250 14.43 -0.08 -10.68
N ASN A 251 13.98 0.43 -9.53
CA ASN A 251 13.60 1.84 -9.33
C ASN A 251 14.42 2.54 -8.23
N PHE A 252 15.72 2.22 -8.16
CA PHE A 252 16.58 2.60 -7.04
C PHE A 252 16.70 4.11 -6.80
N TRP A 253 16.64 4.96 -7.85
CA TRP A 253 16.74 6.40 -7.70
C TRP A 253 15.57 6.99 -6.91
N GLN A 254 14.34 6.61 -7.28
CA GLN A 254 13.15 7.11 -6.60
C GLN A 254 13.06 6.55 -5.18
N VAL A 255 13.41 5.27 -5.00
CA VAL A 255 13.53 4.65 -3.66
C VAL A 255 14.49 5.44 -2.78
N PHE A 256 15.68 5.79 -3.27
CA PHE A 256 16.65 6.57 -2.49
C PHE A 256 16.06 7.90 -2.03
N ILE A 257 15.45 8.66 -2.95
CA ILE A 257 14.87 9.97 -2.66
C ILE A 257 13.78 9.84 -1.60
N ASP A 258 12.84 8.93 -1.79
CA ASP A 258 11.68 8.81 -0.91
C ASP A 258 12.06 8.27 0.48
N VAL A 259 12.97 7.29 0.56
CA VAL A 259 13.46 6.74 1.83
C VAL A 259 14.31 7.77 2.60
N ALA A 260 15.17 8.51 1.90
CA ALA A 260 15.98 9.57 2.54
C ALA A 260 15.09 10.71 3.06
N ALA A 261 14.10 11.13 2.26
CA ALA A 261 13.11 12.14 2.68
C ALA A 261 12.30 11.67 3.90
N THR A 262 11.88 10.40 3.91
CA THR A 262 11.18 9.78 5.06
C THR A 262 12.05 9.81 6.31
N GLY A 263 13.29 9.32 6.22
CA GLY A 263 14.22 9.32 7.35
C GLY A 263 14.49 10.72 7.90
N TRP A 264 14.56 11.72 7.01
CA TRP A 264 14.69 13.13 7.40
C TRP A 264 13.46 13.67 8.12
N GLY A 265 12.25 13.41 7.61
CA GLY A 265 10.99 13.81 8.24
C GLY A 265 10.90 13.29 9.67
N LEU A 266 11.18 11.99 9.86
CA LEU A 266 11.17 11.34 11.17
C LEU A 266 12.21 11.91 12.15
N LEU A 267 13.41 12.21 11.66
CA LEU A 267 14.46 12.84 12.47
C LEU A 267 14.05 14.24 12.95
N LYS A 268 13.41 15.03 12.07
CA LYS A 268 12.92 16.37 12.42
C LYS A 268 11.86 16.33 13.51
N GLU A 269 11.06 15.27 13.54
CA GLU A 269 10.03 15.02 14.57
C GLU A 269 10.60 14.43 15.88
N GLY A 270 11.91 14.22 15.96
CA GLY A 270 12.56 13.68 17.16
C GLY A 270 12.39 12.17 17.32
N THR A 271 12.09 11.44 16.24
CA THR A 271 12.11 9.98 16.23
C THR A 271 13.50 9.49 16.62
N LYS A 272 13.56 8.51 17.54
CA LYS A 272 14.83 7.95 18.03
C LYS A 272 15.61 7.27 16.90
N GLU A 273 16.94 7.35 16.98
CA GLU A 273 17.86 6.81 15.97
C GLU A 273 17.69 5.30 15.74
N ASP A 274 17.42 4.52 16.79
CA ASP A 274 17.20 3.08 16.68
C ASP A 274 15.99 2.74 15.80
N LYS A 275 14.96 3.60 15.77
CA LYS A 275 13.75 3.39 14.96
C LYS A 275 13.95 3.72 13.47
N ILE A 276 15.02 4.41 13.10
CA ILE A 276 15.31 4.79 11.71
C ILE A 276 16.49 3.99 11.12
N GLN A 277 17.12 3.12 11.90
CA GLN A 277 18.28 2.33 11.49
C GLN A 277 17.97 1.49 10.23
N GLY A 278 16.80 0.85 10.18
CA GLY A 278 16.38 0.07 9.02
C GLY A 278 16.30 0.89 7.73
N LEU A 279 15.85 2.15 7.80
CA LEU A 279 15.86 3.06 6.64
C LEU A 279 17.29 3.38 6.21
N SER A 280 18.18 3.64 7.17
CA SER A 280 19.60 3.88 6.90
C SER A 280 20.25 2.69 6.19
N ASP A 281 19.89 1.45 6.56
CA ASP A 281 20.43 0.24 5.95
C ASP A 281 19.94 0.05 4.52
N ILE A 282 18.66 0.32 4.26
CA ILE A 282 18.10 0.33 2.89
C ILE A 282 18.85 1.36 2.02
N VAL A 283 19.05 2.58 2.51
CA VAL A 283 19.76 3.62 1.75
C VAL A 283 21.22 3.23 1.48
N ARG A 284 21.90 2.59 2.45
CA ARG A 284 23.25 2.07 2.26
C ARG A 284 23.31 1.06 1.12
N LYS A 285 22.31 0.17 1.01
CA LYS A 285 22.23 -0.82 -0.08
C LYS A 285 22.01 -0.18 -1.44
N VAL A 286 21.15 0.84 -1.54
CA VAL A 286 20.97 1.60 -2.79
C VAL A 286 22.29 2.22 -3.25
N LYS A 287 23.08 2.78 -2.32
CA LYS A 287 24.38 3.38 -2.62
C LYS A 287 25.38 2.38 -3.19
N VAL A 288 25.44 1.16 -2.64
CA VAL A 288 26.32 0.10 -3.16
C VAL A 288 25.95 -0.26 -4.59
N VAL A 289 24.66 -0.32 -4.93
CA VAL A 289 24.18 -0.55 -6.30
C VAL A 289 24.53 0.61 -7.23
N LEU A 290 24.53 1.85 -6.73
CA LEU A 290 24.86 3.07 -7.48
C LEU A 290 26.35 3.23 -7.81
N PHE A 291 27.23 2.74 -6.93
CA PHE A 291 28.67 3.00 -7.03
C PHE A 291 29.29 2.53 -8.36
N PRO A 292 28.99 1.33 -8.90
CA PRO A 292 29.47 0.90 -10.21
C PRO A 292 28.93 1.76 -11.38
N PHE A 293 27.70 2.26 -11.29
CA PHE A 293 27.12 3.14 -12.31
C PHE A 293 27.82 4.49 -12.35
N HIS A 294 28.14 5.05 -11.17
CA HIS A 294 28.90 6.29 -11.06
C HIS A 294 30.30 6.16 -11.70
N ILE A 295 31.02 5.06 -11.42
CA ILE A 295 32.34 4.80 -12.03
C ILE A 295 32.22 4.67 -13.56
N LYS A 296 31.20 3.96 -14.05
CA LYS A 296 30.97 3.77 -15.49
C LYS A 296 30.62 5.09 -16.19
N LEU A 297 29.81 5.95 -15.57
CA LEU A 297 29.54 7.31 -16.08
C LEU A 297 30.81 8.16 -16.11
N GLN A 298 31.65 8.10 -15.07
CA GLN A 298 32.92 8.82 -15.03
C GLN A 298 33.92 8.35 -16.10
N SER A 299 33.86 7.09 -16.54
CA SER A 299 34.74 6.58 -17.61
C SER A 299 34.37 7.03 -19.03
N HIS A 300 33.16 7.55 -19.26
CA HIS A 300 32.71 8.05 -20.57
C HIS A 300 32.67 9.59 -20.61
N TRP A 301 33.86 10.20 -20.60
CA TRP A 301 34.08 11.67 -20.52
C TRP A 301 33.46 12.51 -21.66
N ILE A 302 32.98 11.93 -22.76
CA ILE A 302 32.60 12.70 -23.97
C ILE A 302 31.10 13.01 -24.07
N LEU A 303 30.22 12.32 -23.33
CA LEU A 303 28.79 12.67 -23.22
C LEU A 303 28.48 13.61 -22.03
N SER A 304 29.52 14.03 -21.31
CA SER A 304 29.44 14.56 -19.94
C SER A 304 28.81 15.95 -19.84
N PHE A 305 28.86 16.84 -20.83
CA PHE A 305 28.48 18.24 -20.56
C PHE A 305 26.97 18.46 -20.29
N ILE A 306 26.09 17.73 -20.96
CA ILE A 306 24.62 17.88 -20.79
C ILE A 306 24.12 17.12 -19.56
N VAL A 307 24.66 15.92 -19.31
CA VAL A 307 24.35 15.15 -18.09
C VAL A 307 24.92 15.85 -16.85
N PHE A 308 26.09 16.47 -16.95
CA PHE A 308 26.69 17.26 -15.88
C PHE A 308 25.83 18.48 -15.56
N GLN A 309 25.29 19.22 -16.53
CA GLN A 309 24.42 20.38 -16.23
C GLN A 309 23.08 20.01 -15.55
N ILE A 310 22.58 18.78 -15.75
CA ILE A 310 21.28 18.35 -15.18
C ILE A 310 21.46 17.56 -13.88
N VAL A 311 22.49 16.73 -13.79
CA VAL A 311 22.73 15.81 -12.66
C VAL A 311 23.69 16.41 -11.64
N TRP A 312 24.64 17.25 -12.06
CA TRP A 312 25.60 17.89 -11.15
C TRP A 312 24.93 18.85 -10.17
N PRO A 313 23.93 19.69 -10.53
CA PRO A 313 23.23 20.50 -9.53
C PRO A 313 22.57 19.65 -8.46
N SER A 314 22.02 18.47 -8.79
CA SER A 314 21.40 17.56 -7.83
C SER A 314 22.42 16.85 -6.94
N ILE A 315 23.56 16.42 -7.50
CA ILE A 315 24.68 15.84 -6.74
C ILE A 315 25.38 16.91 -5.88
N LEU A 316 25.52 18.12 -6.40
CA LEU A 316 26.09 19.27 -5.71
C LEU A 316 25.14 19.75 -4.61
N PHE A 317 23.83 19.74 -4.83
CA PHE A 317 22.82 20.02 -3.79
C PHE A 317 22.86 18.96 -2.69
N MET A 318 22.99 17.67 -3.03
CA MET A 318 23.21 16.60 -2.05
C MET A 318 24.50 16.79 -1.23
N THR A 319 25.61 17.15 -1.88
CA THR A 319 26.89 17.34 -1.18
C THR A 319 26.95 18.65 -0.38
N ILE A 320 26.29 19.71 -0.85
CA ILE A 320 26.18 20.99 -0.16
C ILE A 320 25.24 20.86 1.05
N ASP A 321 24.09 20.20 0.92
CA ASP A 321 23.21 19.93 2.05
C ASP A 321 23.91 19.02 3.07
N LEU A 322 24.61 17.96 2.63
CA LEU A 322 25.46 17.12 3.49
C LEU A 322 26.58 17.89 4.22
N LEU A 323 27.06 19.02 3.69
CA LEU A 323 28.07 19.88 4.32
C LEU A 323 27.49 20.83 5.39
N PHE A 324 26.19 21.15 5.34
CA PHE A 324 25.52 22.03 6.32
C PHE A 324 24.87 21.29 7.51
N PHE A 325 24.76 19.95 7.48
CA PHE A 325 24.19 19.12 8.56
C PHE A 325 25.16 18.77 9.72
N LYS A 326 25.61 19.76 10.50
CA LYS A 326 26.61 19.55 11.58
C LYS A 326 26.27 18.50 12.67
N PRO A 327 25.04 18.37 13.19
CA PRO A 327 24.74 17.37 14.24
C PRO A 327 24.45 15.96 13.68
N TYR A 328 24.01 15.84 12.43
CA TYR A 328 23.59 14.57 11.81
C TYR A 328 24.61 13.98 10.83
N ARG A 329 25.74 14.69 10.66
CA ARG A 329 26.93 14.21 9.97
C ARG A 329 27.35 12.83 10.47
N ARG A 330 27.17 12.49 11.75
CA ARG A 330 27.71 11.24 12.30
C ARG A 330 27.02 9.98 11.76
N ILE A 331 25.69 9.93 11.70
CA ILE A 331 24.96 8.73 11.22
C ILE A 331 25.11 8.57 9.71
N TRP A 332 24.94 9.67 8.97
CA TRP A 332 25.03 9.65 7.53
C TRP A 332 26.49 9.60 7.07
N ASN A 333 27.43 10.42 7.58
CA ASN A 333 28.85 10.27 7.24
C ASN A 333 29.50 9.02 7.80
N ASP A 334 29.25 8.54 9.03
CA ASP A 334 30.00 7.36 9.51
C ASP A 334 29.50 6.12 8.76
N GLY A 335 28.19 6.00 8.51
CA GLY A 335 27.65 5.00 7.58
C GLY A 335 28.06 5.19 6.11
N LEU A 336 28.21 6.44 5.62
CA LEU A 336 28.66 6.74 4.25
C LEU A 336 30.17 6.63 4.06
N LEU A 337 31.00 6.90 5.08
CA LEU A 337 32.46 6.91 5.03
C LEU A 337 33.03 5.52 5.33
N GLU A 338 32.45 4.75 6.26
CA GLU A 338 32.87 3.36 6.46
C GLU A 338 32.65 2.52 5.19
N THR A 339 31.54 2.74 4.48
CA THR A 339 31.31 2.09 3.17
C THR A 339 32.18 2.66 2.05
N TRP A 340 32.63 3.92 2.14
CA TRP A 340 33.55 4.51 1.16
C TRP A 340 34.98 3.98 1.31
N ASN A 341 35.38 3.64 2.53
CA ASN A 341 36.72 3.11 2.85
C ASN A 341 36.81 1.58 2.66
N GLN A 342 35.70 0.87 2.53
CA GLN A 342 35.66 -0.56 2.19
C GLN A 342 35.72 -0.79 0.67
N GLN A 343 36.69 -0.17 -0.03
CA GLN A 343 37.05 -0.64 -1.36
C GLN A 343 37.52 -2.10 -1.26
N PRO A 344 36.99 -3.04 -2.06
CA PRO A 344 37.66 -4.31 -2.23
C PRO A 344 39.00 -4.01 -2.88
N SER A 345 40.10 -4.24 -2.16
CA SER A 345 41.43 -4.27 -2.74
C SER A 345 41.44 -5.40 -3.77
N THR A 346 41.24 -5.05 -5.03
CA THR A 346 41.54 -5.94 -6.16
C THR A 346 43.05 -6.13 -6.18
N THR A 347 43.53 -7.10 -5.42
CA THR A 347 44.85 -7.68 -5.61
C THR A 347 44.80 -8.39 -6.96
N LEU A 348 45.23 -7.68 -8.01
CA LEU A 348 45.60 -8.29 -9.28
C LEU A 348 46.77 -9.23 -8.99
N GLU A 349 46.48 -10.52 -8.84
CA GLU A 349 47.52 -11.55 -8.92
C GLU A 349 48.07 -11.54 -10.35
N VAL A 350 49.26 -10.98 -10.49
CA VAL A 350 50.08 -11.08 -11.70
C VAL A 350 50.54 -12.54 -11.80
N PRO A 351 50.30 -13.26 -12.91
CA PRO A 351 50.82 -14.59 -13.08
C PRO A 351 52.35 -14.52 -13.21
N HIS A 352 53.07 -15.14 -12.27
CA HIS A 352 54.50 -15.33 -12.40
C HIS A 352 54.79 -16.23 -13.61
N SER A 353 55.47 -15.67 -14.60
CA SER A 353 56.07 -16.38 -15.73
C SER A 353 57.10 -17.39 -15.23
N VAL A 354 56.80 -18.69 -15.38
CA VAL A 354 57.76 -19.77 -15.18
C VAL A 354 58.65 -19.85 -16.42
N SER A 355 59.89 -19.37 -16.32
CA SER A 355 60.94 -19.70 -17.29
C SER A 355 61.65 -20.98 -16.83
N GLY A 356 61.42 -22.08 -17.53
CA GLY A 356 62.17 -23.33 -17.37
C GLY A 356 62.61 -23.85 -18.72
N ASN A 357 63.85 -23.55 -19.11
CA ASN A 357 64.53 -24.19 -20.23
C ASN A 357 64.83 -25.66 -19.88
N PRO A 358 64.65 -26.62 -20.80
CA PRO A 358 65.21 -27.96 -20.65
C PRO A 358 66.61 -28.03 -21.30
N THR A 359 67.62 -28.39 -20.50
CA THR A 359 68.88 -28.95 -21.01
C THR A 359 68.69 -30.43 -21.35
N PRO A 360 69.23 -30.93 -22.49
CA PRO A 360 69.25 -32.35 -22.81
C PRO A 360 70.54 -33.01 -22.31
N LYS A 361 70.46 -34.31 -21.97
CA LYS A 361 71.53 -35.33 -21.78
C LYS A 361 70.92 -36.45 -20.91
N TYR A 362 71.01 -37.75 -21.17
CA TYR A 362 71.75 -38.60 -22.12
C TYR A 362 70.89 -39.83 -22.41
#